data_AF-A0A0W1QG58-F1
#
_entry.id   AF-A0A0W1QG58-F1
#
_cell.length_a   1.000
_cell.length_b   1.000
_cell.length_c   1.000
_cell.angle_alpha   90.00
_cell.angle_beta   90.00
_cell.angle_gamma   90.00
#
_symmetry.space_group_name_H-M   'P 1'
#
loop_
_entity.id
_entity.type
_entity.pdbx_description
1 polymer ?
#
loop_
_entity_poly.entity_id
_entity_poly.type
_entity_poly.pdbx_seq_one_letter_code
_entity_poly.pdbx_strand_id
1 'polypeptide(L)'
;MIVNNANTATRDMTERWEALAAEIAAAQYDPACKGRLMVMGSGLAFTDFLRDAEDEIRAADALFHCVYDKVTQVWLGQMRPDAYDLRILYNDDIERHLTYVRMAQAMLHHVRLGQRVVAIFYGHPGVFAMPAHRAIHIARHEGHEARMRPGISALDYLIADLGFDPALPGFASFEATDLLLRRRRLDTTLHIVLWQVGVVGELGYTSQGFANRGFDVLARHLSDVYGPDWTVTHYIAPQYVGMDALVERIRIGDLATDANRAKISSLSTFYIEPRDDVETDAEISVALGCTKAGDTTSRPFRIYDYRRDGPRERATIRNLAQFRAPAGYRLTGYSPEYQFMLDLSRDAALQAEYRRDPATVVQRVAVSFQNERKVKLLAIPHPKAIDAALSEEPEALDA
;
A
#
# COMPACT_ATOMS: atom_id res chain seq x y z
N MET A 1 -21.61 -10.33 27.43
CA MET A 1 -20.34 -10.96 27.04
C MET A 1 -20.66 -12.28 26.35
N ILE A 2 -20.71 -12.30 25.02
CA ILE A 2 -20.87 -13.55 24.28
C ILE A 2 -19.47 -14.15 24.16
N VAL A 3 -19.16 -15.12 25.01
CA VAL A 3 -17.99 -15.98 24.83
C VAL A 3 -18.33 -16.90 23.66
N ASN A 4 -18.12 -16.41 22.45
CA ASN A 4 -18.28 -17.25 21.27
C ASN A 4 -17.14 -18.27 21.30
N ASN A 5 -17.46 -19.54 21.52
CA ASN A 5 -16.47 -20.60 21.62
C ASN A 5 -15.73 -20.71 20.27
N ALA A 6 -14.40 -20.55 20.27
CA ALA A 6 -13.59 -20.53 19.04
C ALA A 6 -13.79 -21.79 18.18
N ASN A 7 -14.10 -22.93 18.81
CA ASN A 7 -14.42 -24.18 18.11
C ASN A 7 -15.74 -24.09 17.33
N THR A 8 -16.75 -23.40 17.89
CA THR A 8 -18.03 -23.19 17.21
C THR A 8 -17.86 -22.26 16.00
N ALA A 9 -17.12 -21.16 16.16
CA ALA A 9 -16.85 -20.23 15.06
C ALA A 9 -16.03 -20.88 13.92
N THR A 10 -15.07 -21.73 14.27
CA THR A 10 -14.29 -22.49 13.28
C THR A 10 -15.16 -23.48 12.50
N ARG A 11 -16.05 -24.19 13.20
CA ARG A 11 -16.97 -25.13 12.58
C ARG A 11 -17.95 -24.42 11.64
N ASP A 12 -18.56 -23.33 12.09
CA ASP A 12 -19.46 -22.49 11.28
C ASP A 12 -18.78 -21.96 10.01
N MET A 13 -17.55 -21.44 10.15
CA MET A 13 -16.75 -21.00 9.00
C MET A 13 -16.49 -22.15 8.01
N THR A 14 -16.20 -23.34 8.51
CA THR A 14 -15.94 -24.53 7.69
C THR A 14 -17.20 -24.94 6.92
N GLU A 15 -18.34 -25.08 7.60
CA GLU A 15 -19.62 -25.46 6.98
C GLU A 15 -20.04 -24.46 5.89
N ARG A 16 -19.88 -23.15 6.15
CA ARG A 16 -20.12 -22.09 5.17
C ARG A 16 -19.20 -22.19 3.95
N TRP A 17 -17.92 -22.49 4.15
CA TRP A 17 -16.97 -22.65 3.05
C TRP A 17 -17.20 -23.90 2.23
N GLU A 18 -17.61 -25.01 2.85
CA GLU A 18 -18.00 -26.23 2.14
C GLU A 18 -19.23 -25.98 1.26
N ALA A 19 -20.23 -25.27 1.79
CA ALA A 19 -21.41 -24.86 1.02
C ALA A 19 -21.03 -23.95 -0.15
N LEU A 20 -20.25 -22.89 0.10
CA LEU A 20 -19.79 -21.98 -0.95
C LEU A 20 -18.96 -22.70 -2.02
N ALA A 21 -18.10 -23.65 -1.64
CA ALA A 21 -17.30 -24.42 -2.59
C ALA A 21 -18.19 -25.28 -3.51
N ALA A 22 -19.24 -25.90 -2.96
CA ALA A 22 -20.22 -26.65 -3.73
C ALA A 22 -21.02 -25.75 -4.68
N GLU A 23 -21.44 -24.56 -4.21
CA GLU A 23 -22.10 -23.56 -5.05
C GLU A 23 -21.21 -23.10 -6.20
N ILE A 24 -19.95 -22.78 -5.95
CA ILE A 24 -18.98 -22.39 -6.98
C ILE A 24 -18.82 -23.49 -8.03
N ALA A 25 -18.77 -24.75 -7.61
CA ALA A 25 -18.60 -25.89 -8.52
C ALA A 25 -19.84 -26.14 -9.40
N ALA A 26 -21.03 -25.84 -8.89
CA ALA A 26 -22.30 -26.03 -9.61
C ALA A 26 -22.78 -24.78 -10.37
N ALA A 27 -22.16 -23.63 -10.13
CA ALA A 27 -22.64 -22.34 -10.62
C ALA A 27 -22.64 -22.23 -12.15
N GLN A 28 -23.72 -21.67 -12.67
CA GLN A 28 -23.82 -21.13 -14.02
C GLN A 28 -24.12 -19.64 -13.89
N TYR A 29 -23.35 -18.81 -14.61
CA TYR A 29 -23.46 -17.37 -14.50
C TYR A 29 -24.09 -16.80 -15.77
N ASP A 30 -25.04 -15.87 -15.60
CA ASP A 30 -25.53 -15.05 -16.69
C ASP A 30 -24.53 -13.90 -16.94
N PRO A 31 -23.89 -13.80 -18.13
CA PRO A 31 -22.98 -12.71 -18.45
C PRO A 31 -23.62 -11.31 -18.40
N ALA A 32 -24.96 -11.22 -18.45
CA ALA A 32 -25.71 -9.97 -18.29
C ALA A 32 -25.72 -9.47 -16.83
N CYS A 33 -25.58 -10.36 -15.84
CA CYS A 33 -25.48 -9.97 -14.43
C CYS A 33 -24.18 -9.21 -14.17
N LYS A 34 -24.27 -7.96 -13.71
CA LYS A 34 -23.10 -7.11 -13.43
C LYS A 34 -22.97 -6.81 -11.94
N GLY A 35 -22.03 -7.49 -11.27
CA GLY A 35 -21.62 -7.14 -9.92
C GLY A 35 -20.44 -6.17 -9.88
N ARG A 36 -19.96 -5.92 -8.65
CA ARG A 36 -18.81 -5.06 -8.38
C ARG A 36 -17.85 -5.69 -7.38
N LEU A 37 -16.55 -5.48 -7.56
CA LEU A 37 -15.48 -5.89 -6.66
C LEU A 37 -14.68 -4.70 -6.17
N MET A 38 -14.67 -4.50 -4.85
CA MET A 38 -13.80 -3.53 -4.18
C MET A 38 -12.75 -4.26 -3.36
N VAL A 39 -11.47 -4.13 -3.72
CA VAL A 39 -10.37 -4.68 -2.93
C VAL A 39 -9.71 -3.56 -2.11
N MET A 40 -9.57 -3.77 -0.80
CA MET A 40 -9.05 -2.78 0.15
C MET A 40 -7.91 -3.35 1.00
N GLY A 41 -7.03 -2.45 1.44
CA GLY A 41 -5.98 -2.76 2.42
C GLY A 41 -6.43 -2.45 3.84
N SER A 42 -6.07 -3.31 4.79
CA SER A 42 -6.25 -3.02 6.22
C SER A 42 -5.04 -2.36 6.89
N GLY A 43 -3.97 -2.15 6.13
CA GLY A 43 -2.63 -1.86 6.65
C GLY A 43 -2.11 -2.95 7.59
N LEU A 44 -1.21 -2.59 8.51
CA LEU A 44 -0.46 -3.56 9.33
C LEU A 44 -0.72 -3.45 10.83
N ALA A 45 -0.87 -2.23 11.37
CA ALA A 45 -0.87 -2.02 12.82
C ALA A 45 -2.29 -1.87 13.41
N PHE A 46 -3.27 -2.65 12.92
CA PHE A 46 -4.70 -2.57 13.25
C PHE A 46 -5.30 -1.16 13.00
N THR A 47 -6.36 -1.08 12.19
CA THR A 47 -7.11 0.16 11.87
C THR A 47 -6.40 1.20 10.99
N ASP A 48 -5.41 0.81 10.19
CA ASP A 48 -4.86 1.63 9.08
C ASP A 48 -5.81 1.74 7.88
N PHE A 49 -7.11 1.50 8.10
CA PHE A 49 -8.12 1.67 7.09
C PHE A 49 -8.28 3.15 6.74
N LEU A 50 -8.56 3.40 5.47
CA LEU A 50 -9.00 4.73 5.05
C LEU A 50 -10.39 5.04 5.62
N ARG A 51 -10.68 6.34 5.81
CA ARG A 51 -11.80 6.87 6.60
C ARG A 51 -13.18 6.29 6.29
N ASP A 52 -13.45 5.93 5.04
CA ASP A 52 -14.73 5.44 4.52
C ASP A 52 -14.77 3.91 4.34
N ALA A 53 -13.74 3.18 4.78
CA ALA A 53 -13.68 1.72 4.63
C ALA A 53 -14.83 1.02 5.36
N GLU A 54 -15.22 1.55 6.53
CA GLU A 54 -16.33 1.02 7.34
C GLU A 54 -17.67 1.01 6.60
N ASP A 55 -17.94 2.05 5.81
CA ASP A 55 -19.18 2.16 5.02
C ASP A 55 -19.18 1.13 3.89
N GLU A 56 -18.05 0.96 3.19
CA GLU A 56 -17.93 -0.07 2.15
C GLU A 56 -18.07 -1.49 2.71
N ILE A 57 -17.49 -1.77 3.88
CA ILE A 57 -17.59 -3.09 4.52
C ILE A 57 -19.04 -3.40 4.90
N ARG A 58 -19.79 -2.42 5.43
CA ARG A 58 -21.20 -2.60 5.79
C ARG A 58 -22.09 -2.73 4.56
N ALA A 59 -21.79 -2.01 3.48
CA ALA A 59 -22.60 -1.99 2.27
C ALA A 59 -22.37 -3.20 1.33
N ALA A 60 -21.41 -4.08 1.64
CA ALA A 60 -21.10 -5.24 0.81
C ALA A 60 -22.16 -6.35 0.98
N ASP A 61 -22.59 -6.96 -0.11
CA ASP A 61 -23.43 -8.16 -0.07
C ASP A 61 -22.61 -9.39 0.36
N ALA A 62 -21.32 -9.43 -0.03
CA ALA A 62 -20.36 -10.46 0.40
C ALA A 62 -19.02 -9.82 0.79
N LEU A 63 -18.48 -10.24 1.94
CA LEU A 63 -17.16 -9.80 2.43
C LEU A 63 -16.20 -10.98 2.48
N PHE A 64 -15.01 -10.79 1.92
CA PHE A 64 -13.88 -11.71 2.05
C PHE A 64 -12.71 -11.01 2.72
N HIS A 65 -11.93 -11.72 3.52
CA HIS A 65 -10.71 -11.15 4.08
C HIS A 65 -9.56 -12.16 4.17
N CYS A 66 -8.34 -11.66 3.98
CA CYS A 66 -7.09 -12.36 4.27
C CYS A 66 -6.23 -11.41 5.12
N VAL A 67 -6.56 -11.33 6.41
CA VAL A 67 -5.87 -10.49 7.40
C VAL A 67 -5.09 -11.36 8.38
N TYR A 68 -3.91 -10.91 8.79
CA TYR A 68 -3.01 -11.70 9.63
C TYR A 68 -3.36 -11.60 11.12
N ASP A 69 -3.60 -10.39 11.63
CA ASP A 69 -3.78 -10.16 13.05
C ASP A 69 -5.20 -10.51 13.53
N LYS A 70 -5.29 -11.00 14.77
CA LYS A 70 -6.55 -11.48 15.36
C LYS A 70 -7.49 -10.34 15.74
N VAL A 71 -6.97 -9.13 15.97
CA VAL A 71 -7.79 -8.01 16.44
C VAL A 71 -8.63 -7.48 15.28
N THR A 72 -8.05 -7.32 14.09
CA THR A 72 -8.77 -6.98 12.86
C THR A 72 -9.79 -8.06 12.50
N GLN A 73 -9.47 -9.35 12.68
CA GLN A 73 -10.44 -10.44 12.47
C GLN A 73 -11.66 -10.31 13.39
N VAL A 74 -11.45 -10.04 14.68
CA VAL A 74 -12.55 -9.84 15.64
C VAL A 74 -13.36 -8.61 15.29
N TRP A 75 -12.71 -7.48 14.96
CA TRP A 75 -13.38 -6.25 14.56
C TRP A 75 -14.22 -6.44 13.28
N LEU A 76 -13.68 -7.11 12.27
CA LEU A 76 -14.43 -7.47 11.06
C LEU A 76 -15.60 -8.40 11.40
N GLY A 77 -15.40 -9.41 12.24
CA GLY A 77 -16.46 -10.34 12.64
C GLY A 77 -17.59 -9.70 13.47
N GLN A 78 -17.30 -8.62 14.22
CA GLN A 78 -18.32 -7.83 14.91
C GLN A 78 -19.20 -7.04 13.93
N MET A 79 -18.62 -6.56 12.84
CA MET A 79 -19.31 -5.78 11.81
C MET A 79 -20.02 -6.65 10.78
N ARG A 80 -19.38 -7.75 10.40
CA ARG A 80 -19.74 -8.69 9.34
C ARG A 80 -19.51 -10.12 9.82
N PRO A 81 -20.37 -10.65 10.69
CA PRO A 81 -20.27 -12.03 11.17
C PRO A 81 -20.39 -13.07 10.04
N ASP A 82 -20.92 -12.65 8.90
CA ASP A 82 -21.05 -13.42 7.67
C ASP A 82 -19.83 -13.34 6.74
N ALA A 83 -18.76 -12.63 7.12
CA ALA A 83 -17.54 -12.50 6.31
C ALA A 83 -16.79 -13.83 6.16
N TYR A 84 -16.20 -14.06 4.98
CA TYR A 84 -15.41 -15.25 4.68
C TYR A 84 -13.92 -15.02 4.91
N ASP A 85 -13.31 -15.81 5.81
CA ASP A 85 -11.86 -15.83 5.98
C ASP A 85 -11.20 -16.66 4.88
N LEU A 86 -10.49 -15.99 3.97
CA LEU A 86 -9.78 -16.60 2.85
C LEU A 86 -8.62 -17.49 3.30
N ARG A 87 -8.10 -17.31 4.54
CA ARG A 87 -6.95 -18.08 5.02
C ARG A 87 -7.24 -19.56 5.20
N ILE A 88 -8.52 -19.95 5.34
CA ILE A 88 -8.92 -21.36 5.38
C ILE A 88 -8.51 -22.12 4.11
N LEU A 89 -8.30 -21.41 3.00
CA LEU A 89 -7.90 -21.99 1.72
C LEU A 89 -6.40 -22.31 1.64
N TYR A 90 -5.60 -21.91 2.64
CA TYR A 90 -4.23 -22.39 2.77
C TYR A 90 -4.23 -23.83 3.26
N ASN A 91 -3.41 -24.65 2.63
CA ASN A 91 -3.23 -26.05 2.99
C ASN A 91 -1.77 -26.44 2.69
N ASP A 92 -1.22 -27.33 3.51
CA ASP A 92 0.16 -27.80 3.43
C ASP A 92 0.43 -28.62 2.14
N ASP A 93 -0.61 -29.21 1.56
CA ASP A 93 -0.53 -30.11 0.40
C ASP A 93 -0.74 -29.41 -0.95
N ILE A 94 -0.97 -28.10 -0.98
CA ILE A 94 -1.25 -27.35 -2.22
C ILE A 94 -0.25 -26.22 -2.44
N GLU A 95 0.12 -26.03 -3.71
CA GLU A 95 0.93 -24.88 -4.10
C GLU A 95 0.18 -23.57 -3.79
N ARG A 96 0.93 -22.60 -3.27
CA ARG A 96 0.36 -21.31 -2.85
C ARG A 96 -0.34 -20.58 -3.99
N HIS A 97 0.16 -20.75 -5.21
CA HIS A 97 -0.47 -20.22 -6.43
C HIS A 97 -1.91 -20.72 -6.60
N LEU A 98 -2.16 -22.01 -6.36
CA LEU A 98 -3.49 -22.61 -6.50
C LEU A 98 -4.45 -22.14 -5.40
N THR A 99 -3.96 -21.92 -4.17
CA THR A 99 -4.72 -21.23 -3.12
C THR A 99 -5.19 -19.85 -3.59
N TYR A 100 -4.31 -19.08 -4.21
CA TYR A 100 -4.65 -17.74 -4.72
C TYR A 100 -5.68 -17.79 -5.86
N VAL A 101 -5.64 -18.81 -6.71
CA VAL A 101 -6.69 -19.04 -7.72
C VAL A 101 -8.03 -19.29 -7.03
N ARG A 102 -8.07 -20.13 -5.99
CA ARG A 102 -9.29 -20.40 -5.21
C ARG A 102 -9.83 -19.15 -4.52
N MET A 103 -8.98 -18.36 -3.88
CA MET A 103 -9.37 -17.08 -3.27
C MET A 103 -10.01 -16.14 -4.29
N ALA A 104 -9.39 -16.00 -5.47
CA ALA A 104 -9.94 -15.18 -6.55
C ALA A 104 -11.31 -15.69 -7.03
N GLN A 105 -11.47 -17.00 -7.23
CA GLN A 105 -12.75 -17.55 -7.67
C GLN A 105 -13.85 -17.42 -6.62
N ALA A 106 -13.54 -17.56 -5.33
CA ALA A 106 -14.52 -17.35 -4.26
C ALA A 106 -15.08 -15.93 -4.28
N MET A 107 -14.21 -14.91 -4.44
CA MET A 107 -14.67 -13.53 -4.59
C MET A 107 -15.47 -13.33 -5.88
N LEU A 108 -14.98 -13.85 -7.01
CA LEU A 108 -15.61 -13.69 -8.32
C LEU A 108 -16.98 -14.37 -8.44
N HIS A 109 -17.21 -15.44 -7.70
CA HIS A 109 -18.52 -16.11 -7.66
C HIS A 109 -19.63 -15.12 -7.32
N HIS A 110 -19.50 -14.41 -6.21
CA HIS A 110 -20.46 -13.40 -5.78
C HIS A 110 -20.53 -12.21 -6.76
N VAL A 111 -19.40 -11.79 -7.33
CA VAL A 111 -19.38 -10.72 -8.36
C VAL A 111 -20.23 -11.13 -9.58
N ARG A 112 -20.11 -12.37 -10.03
CA ARG A 112 -20.87 -12.90 -11.18
C ARG A 112 -22.36 -13.09 -10.89
N LEU A 113 -22.74 -13.17 -9.62
CA LEU A 113 -24.13 -13.13 -9.17
C LEU A 113 -24.72 -11.71 -9.11
N GLY A 114 -23.99 -10.69 -9.60
CA GLY A 114 -24.48 -9.30 -9.59
C GLY A 114 -24.24 -8.56 -8.27
N GLN A 115 -23.49 -9.17 -7.34
CA GLN A 115 -23.37 -8.65 -5.98
C GLN A 115 -22.25 -7.63 -5.80
N ARG A 116 -22.35 -6.88 -4.71
CA ARG A 116 -21.36 -5.94 -4.19
C ARG A 116 -20.37 -6.69 -3.29
N VAL A 117 -19.20 -7.00 -3.83
CA VAL A 117 -18.17 -7.77 -3.13
C VAL A 117 -17.09 -6.85 -2.62
N VAL A 118 -16.75 -6.99 -1.34
CA VAL A 118 -15.58 -6.35 -0.73
C VAL A 118 -14.58 -7.43 -0.33
N ALA A 119 -13.30 -7.20 -0.64
CA ALA A 119 -12.20 -8.07 -0.28
C ALA A 119 -11.12 -7.28 0.46
N ILE A 120 -10.69 -7.77 1.62
CA ILE A 120 -9.70 -7.09 2.46
C ILE A 120 -8.43 -7.92 2.55
N PHE A 121 -7.28 -7.32 2.27
CA PHE A 121 -5.96 -7.92 2.48
C PHE A 121 -5.16 -7.07 3.46
N TYR A 122 -4.32 -7.68 4.29
CA TYR A 122 -3.40 -6.92 5.13
C TYR A 122 -2.39 -6.13 4.29
N GLY A 123 -1.93 -5.01 4.84
CA GLY A 123 -1.04 -4.09 4.15
C GLY A 123 -1.73 -3.32 3.02
N HIS A 124 -1.02 -3.16 1.90
CA HIS A 124 -1.55 -2.64 0.65
C HIS A 124 -1.96 -3.83 -0.25
N PRO A 125 -3.21 -3.91 -0.75
CA PRO A 125 -3.72 -5.09 -1.45
C PRO A 125 -3.12 -5.31 -2.84
N GLY A 126 -2.35 -4.33 -3.34
CA GLY A 126 -1.55 -4.43 -4.55
C GLY A 126 -0.07 -4.81 -4.35
N VAL A 127 0.41 -4.89 -3.11
CA VAL A 127 1.82 -5.15 -2.78
C VAL A 127 1.91 -6.57 -2.21
N PHE A 128 2.54 -7.49 -2.95
CA PHE A 128 2.68 -8.91 -2.58
C PHE A 128 1.37 -9.71 -2.37
N ALA A 129 0.26 -9.25 -2.96
CA ALA A 129 -1.04 -9.90 -2.88
C ALA A 129 -1.59 -10.30 -4.27
N MET A 130 -1.10 -11.42 -4.82
CA MET A 130 -1.56 -11.94 -6.12
C MET A 130 -3.09 -12.15 -6.25
N PRO A 131 -3.81 -12.76 -5.28
CA PRO A 131 -5.24 -13.05 -5.45
C PRO A 131 -6.07 -11.79 -5.71
N ALA A 132 -5.70 -10.65 -5.12
CA ALA A 132 -6.33 -9.35 -5.37
C ALA A 132 -6.21 -8.90 -6.84
N HIS A 133 -4.99 -8.90 -7.38
CA HIS A 133 -4.72 -8.55 -8.79
C HIS A 133 -5.47 -9.48 -9.74
N ARG A 134 -5.43 -10.79 -9.49
CA ARG A 134 -6.11 -11.78 -10.31
C ARG A 134 -7.62 -11.55 -10.36
N ALA A 135 -8.26 -11.36 -9.19
CA ALA A 135 -9.69 -11.16 -9.11
C ALA A 135 -10.13 -9.88 -9.84
N ILE A 136 -9.41 -8.78 -9.67
CA ILE A 136 -9.70 -7.52 -10.38
C ILE A 136 -9.56 -7.68 -11.89
N HIS A 137 -8.50 -8.33 -12.36
CA HIS A 137 -8.26 -8.51 -13.78
C HIS A 137 -9.39 -9.32 -14.44
N ILE A 138 -9.78 -10.43 -13.82
CA ILE A 138 -10.87 -11.28 -14.31
C ILE A 138 -12.21 -10.53 -14.26
N ALA A 139 -12.54 -9.88 -13.14
CA ALA A 139 -13.78 -9.14 -12.99
C ALA A 139 -13.93 -8.06 -14.08
N ARG A 140 -12.87 -7.28 -14.35
CA ARG A 140 -12.88 -6.28 -15.43
C ARG A 140 -13.02 -6.91 -16.81
N HIS A 141 -12.34 -8.01 -17.05
CA HIS A 141 -12.41 -8.73 -18.33
C HIS A 141 -13.84 -9.26 -18.60
N GLU A 142 -14.55 -9.69 -17.57
CA GLU A 142 -15.96 -10.14 -17.63
C GLU A 142 -16.97 -8.97 -17.65
N GLY A 143 -16.48 -7.73 -17.62
CA GLY A 143 -17.29 -6.51 -17.69
C GLY A 143 -17.95 -6.11 -16.36
N HIS A 144 -17.44 -6.60 -15.24
CA HIS A 144 -17.83 -6.16 -13.90
C HIS A 144 -17.07 -4.90 -13.48
N GLU A 145 -17.65 -4.10 -12.58
CA GLU A 145 -16.89 -3.03 -11.96
C GLU A 145 -15.85 -3.65 -11.01
N ALA A 146 -14.57 -3.29 -11.12
CA ALA A 146 -13.59 -3.71 -10.12
C ALA A 146 -12.54 -2.65 -9.85
N ARG A 147 -12.25 -2.43 -8.56
CA ARG A 147 -11.32 -1.40 -8.08
C ARG A 147 -10.43 -1.96 -6.97
N MET A 148 -9.21 -1.43 -6.93
CA MET A 148 -8.29 -1.59 -5.81
C MET A 148 -8.16 -0.23 -5.13
N ARG A 149 -8.31 -0.20 -3.82
CA ARG A 149 -7.97 0.96 -3.00
C ARG A 149 -6.57 0.79 -2.42
N PRO A 150 -5.76 1.84 -2.38
CA PRO A 150 -4.48 1.77 -1.70
C PRO A 150 -4.68 1.54 -0.20
N GLY A 151 -3.67 0.98 0.44
CA GLY A 151 -3.56 0.82 1.89
C GLY A 151 -2.11 1.04 2.32
N ILE A 152 -1.86 1.12 3.63
CA ILE A 152 -0.50 1.30 4.17
C ILE A 152 0.24 -0.04 4.09
N SER A 153 1.35 -0.09 3.36
CA SER A 153 2.16 -1.30 3.19
C SER A 153 3.28 -1.39 4.24
N ALA A 154 3.96 -2.54 4.29
CA ALA A 154 5.18 -2.69 5.08
C ALA A 154 6.30 -1.75 4.61
N LEU A 155 6.29 -1.30 3.34
CA LEU A 155 7.28 -0.36 2.82
C LEU A 155 7.07 1.03 3.41
N ASP A 156 5.81 1.45 3.53
CA ASP A 156 5.46 2.76 4.09
C ASP A 156 5.89 2.85 5.56
N TYR A 157 5.66 1.78 6.32
CA TYR A 157 6.17 1.65 7.69
C TYR A 157 7.70 1.63 7.74
N LEU A 158 8.36 0.86 6.87
CA LEU A 158 9.83 0.79 6.84
C LEU A 158 10.46 2.16 6.54
N ILE A 159 9.89 2.91 5.59
CA ILE A 159 10.29 4.30 5.28
C ILE A 159 10.15 5.19 6.52
N ALA A 160 9.00 5.15 7.18
CA ALA A 160 8.72 5.99 8.35
C ALA A 160 9.61 5.64 9.54
N ASP A 161 9.78 4.34 9.83
CA ASP A 161 10.49 3.86 11.02
C ASP A 161 12.01 3.97 10.88
N LEU A 162 12.55 3.72 9.69
CA LEU A 162 14.00 3.84 9.44
C LEU A 162 14.40 5.26 9.00
N GLY A 163 13.43 6.08 8.59
CA GLY A 163 13.63 7.49 8.26
C GLY A 163 14.47 7.73 6.99
N PHE A 164 14.47 6.78 6.04
CA PHE A 164 15.14 6.98 4.74
C PHE A 164 14.16 7.57 3.72
N ASP A 165 14.65 8.43 2.83
CA ASP A 165 13.85 8.97 1.73
C ASP A 165 14.06 8.13 0.46
N PRO A 166 13.00 7.50 -0.09
CA PRO A 166 13.08 6.77 -1.36
C PRO A 166 13.66 7.57 -2.53
N ALA A 167 13.60 8.90 -2.50
CA ALA A 167 14.15 9.77 -3.53
C ALA A 167 15.66 10.05 -3.37
N LEU A 168 16.25 9.74 -2.20
CA LEU A 168 17.62 10.15 -1.86
C LEU A 168 18.45 8.97 -1.31
N PRO A 169 19.35 8.35 -2.10
CA PRO A 169 19.67 8.61 -3.52
C PRO A 169 18.71 7.92 -4.51
N GLY A 170 17.67 7.27 -4.01
CA GLY A 170 16.88 6.30 -4.76
C GLY A 170 16.82 4.98 -4.01
N PHE A 171 15.88 4.11 -4.37
CA PHE A 171 15.79 2.77 -3.81
C PHE A 171 15.40 1.74 -4.86
N ALA A 172 15.75 0.48 -4.58
CA ALA A 172 15.26 -0.67 -5.30
C ALA A 172 14.63 -1.67 -4.33
N SER A 173 13.59 -2.37 -4.78
CA SER A 173 12.92 -3.38 -3.97
C SER A 173 12.76 -4.69 -4.73
N PHE A 174 13.00 -5.81 -4.05
CA PHE A 174 12.99 -7.14 -4.66
C PHE A 174 12.34 -8.17 -3.73
N GLU A 175 11.66 -9.16 -4.31
CA GLU A 175 11.37 -10.41 -3.60
C GLU A 175 12.65 -11.26 -3.58
N ALA A 176 12.99 -11.82 -2.42
CA ALA A 176 14.29 -12.48 -2.21
C ALA A 176 14.52 -13.68 -3.13
N THR A 177 13.51 -14.51 -3.36
CA THR A 177 13.62 -15.67 -4.25
C THR A 177 13.79 -15.24 -5.70
N ASP A 178 13.02 -14.24 -6.14
CA ASP A 178 13.06 -13.66 -7.47
C ASP A 178 14.39 -12.97 -7.78
N LEU A 179 14.95 -12.22 -6.82
CA LEU A 179 16.30 -11.67 -6.86
C LEU A 179 17.33 -12.74 -7.22
N LEU A 180 17.33 -13.85 -6.48
CA LEU A 180 18.28 -14.95 -6.66
C LEU A 180 18.07 -15.69 -7.98
N LEU A 181 16.82 -16.09 -8.29
CA LEU A 181 16.50 -16.87 -9.48
C LEU A 181 16.77 -16.10 -10.78
N ARG A 182 16.49 -14.79 -10.82
CA ARG A 182 16.71 -13.95 -12.01
C ARG A 182 18.09 -13.29 -12.02
N ARG A 183 18.90 -13.49 -10.98
CA ARG A 183 20.20 -12.82 -10.80
C ARG A 183 20.07 -11.31 -10.98
N ARG A 184 19.06 -10.72 -10.33
CA ARG A 184 18.88 -9.26 -10.40
C ARG A 184 20.09 -8.58 -9.79
N ARG A 185 20.49 -7.45 -10.38
CA ARG A 185 21.64 -6.68 -9.89
C ARG A 185 21.19 -5.84 -8.71
N LEU A 186 21.95 -5.93 -7.62
CA LEU A 186 21.85 -5.01 -6.50
C LEU A 186 22.79 -3.84 -6.78
N ASP A 187 22.22 -2.65 -6.90
CA ASP A 187 22.98 -1.42 -7.00
C ASP A 187 23.32 -0.95 -5.58
N THR A 188 24.59 -0.99 -5.23
CA THR A 188 25.10 -0.67 -3.89
C THR A 188 25.04 0.82 -3.58
N THR A 189 24.66 1.65 -4.55
CA THR A 189 24.51 3.09 -4.39
C THR A 189 23.07 3.50 -4.09
N LEU A 190 22.14 2.54 -4.00
CA LEU A 190 20.72 2.76 -3.70
C LEU A 190 20.33 2.06 -2.39
N HIS A 191 19.27 2.56 -1.76
CA HIS A 191 18.61 1.82 -0.68
C HIS A 191 18.04 0.52 -1.23
N ILE A 192 18.28 -0.62 -0.57
CA ILE A 192 17.74 -1.91 -1.00
C ILE A 192 16.73 -2.42 0.03
N VAL A 193 15.53 -2.77 -0.43
CA VAL A 193 14.51 -3.45 0.37
C VAL A 193 14.26 -4.85 -0.18
N LEU A 194 14.49 -5.88 0.65
CA LEU A 194 14.30 -7.28 0.30
C LEU A 194 13.13 -7.88 1.08
N TRP A 195 12.14 -8.35 0.32
CA TRP A 195 10.92 -8.93 0.83
C TRP A 195 11.03 -10.44 0.94
N GLN A 196 10.24 -11.01 1.86
CA GLN A 196 10.07 -12.46 2.00
C GLN A 196 11.38 -13.22 2.31
N VAL A 197 12.33 -12.57 3.00
CA VAL A 197 13.62 -13.16 3.39
C VAL A 197 13.50 -14.32 4.39
N GLY A 198 12.33 -14.46 5.02
CA GLY A 198 12.00 -15.60 5.88
C GLY A 198 11.51 -16.86 5.16
N VAL A 199 11.32 -16.81 3.83
CA VAL A 199 10.70 -17.90 3.05
C VAL A 199 11.40 -18.09 1.70
N VAL A 200 12.73 -17.92 1.65
CA VAL A 200 13.50 -17.94 0.40
C VAL A 200 13.40 -19.32 -0.27
N GLY A 201 12.85 -19.36 -1.49
CA GLY A 201 12.65 -20.59 -2.26
C GLY A 201 11.42 -21.40 -1.85
N GLU A 202 10.62 -20.95 -0.88
CA GLU A 202 9.45 -21.68 -0.37
C GLU A 202 8.19 -21.32 -1.17
N LEU A 203 7.84 -22.18 -2.14
CA LEU A 203 6.70 -21.96 -3.05
C LEU A 203 5.34 -22.44 -2.47
N GLY A 204 5.37 -23.30 -1.46
CA GLY A 204 4.18 -23.88 -0.82
C GLY A 204 3.69 -23.07 0.39
N TYR A 205 2.77 -23.65 1.16
CA TYR A 205 2.38 -23.17 2.49
C TYR A 205 2.69 -24.25 3.53
N THR A 206 2.95 -23.85 4.77
CA THR A 206 3.13 -24.78 5.90
C THR A 206 2.55 -24.17 7.16
N SER A 207 1.62 -24.90 7.78
CA SER A 207 0.98 -24.56 9.05
C SER A 207 1.96 -24.52 10.23
N GLN A 208 3.09 -25.25 10.12
CA GLN A 208 4.12 -25.35 11.17
C GLN A 208 5.21 -24.25 11.05
N GLY A 209 5.07 -23.34 10.10
CA GLY A 209 6.11 -22.37 9.77
C GLY A 209 7.14 -22.91 8.77
N PHE A 210 7.97 -22.01 8.26
CA PHE A 210 8.89 -22.28 7.14
C PHE A 210 10.30 -22.59 7.64
N ALA A 211 10.94 -23.59 7.04
CA ALA A 211 12.33 -23.96 7.35
C ALA A 211 13.35 -22.94 6.79
N ASN A 212 12.93 -22.11 5.82
CA ASN A 212 13.74 -21.08 5.18
C ASN A 212 15.08 -21.64 4.65
N ARG A 213 15.01 -22.74 3.90
CA ARG A 213 16.20 -23.49 3.46
C ARG A 213 17.06 -22.67 2.49
N GLY A 214 16.46 -21.78 1.71
CA GLY A 214 17.16 -20.91 0.77
C GLY A 214 17.93 -19.75 1.41
N PHE A 215 17.81 -19.53 2.72
CA PHE A 215 18.38 -18.35 3.37
C PHE A 215 19.92 -18.25 3.26
N ASP A 216 20.65 -19.37 3.32
CA ASP A 216 22.12 -19.35 3.14
C ASP A 216 22.54 -18.94 1.73
N VAL A 217 21.67 -19.16 0.73
CA VAL A 217 21.92 -18.70 -0.64
C VAL A 217 21.77 -17.18 -0.69
N LEU A 218 20.76 -16.63 -0.03
CA LEU A 218 20.57 -15.19 0.11
C LEU A 218 21.75 -14.54 0.87
N ALA A 219 22.12 -15.08 2.03
CA ALA A 219 23.21 -14.53 2.84
C ALA A 219 24.54 -14.50 2.08
N ARG A 220 24.89 -15.59 1.37
CA ARG A 220 26.07 -15.63 0.51
C ARG A 220 26.00 -14.60 -0.61
N HIS A 221 24.86 -14.50 -1.30
CA HIS A 221 24.69 -13.51 -2.36
C HIS A 221 24.89 -12.07 -1.85
N LEU A 222 24.35 -11.74 -0.67
CA LEU A 222 24.57 -10.43 -0.05
C LEU A 222 26.04 -10.20 0.33
N SER A 223 26.72 -11.24 0.83
CA SER A 223 28.15 -11.19 1.18
C SER A 223 29.01 -10.93 -0.07
N ASP A 224 28.69 -11.57 -1.18
CA ASP A 224 29.40 -11.39 -2.46
C ASP A 224 29.26 -9.97 -3.01
N VAL A 225 28.12 -9.31 -2.78
CA VAL A 225 27.85 -7.95 -3.28
C VAL A 225 28.39 -6.88 -2.32
N TYR A 226 28.04 -6.97 -1.04
CA TYR A 226 28.29 -5.92 -0.06
C TYR A 226 29.55 -6.14 0.78
N GLY A 227 30.03 -7.38 0.89
CA GLY A 227 31.07 -7.80 1.82
C GLY A 227 30.49 -8.25 3.17
N PRO A 228 31.20 -9.10 3.92
CA PRO A 228 30.68 -9.72 5.15
C PRO A 228 30.53 -8.71 6.31
N ASP A 229 31.30 -7.63 6.32
CA ASP A 229 31.29 -6.63 7.40
C ASP A 229 30.17 -5.60 7.26
N TRP A 230 29.55 -5.49 6.07
CA TRP A 230 28.42 -4.59 5.89
C TRP A 230 27.20 -5.07 6.67
N THR A 231 26.31 -4.14 7.02
CA THR A 231 25.14 -4.45 7.86
C THR A 231 23.85 -4.48 7.05
N VAL A 232 22.99 -5.42 7.37
CA VAL A 232 21.58 -5.45 6.99
C VAL A 232 20.75 -5.10 8.21
N THR A 233 19.70 -4.30 8.01
CA THR A 233 18.67 -4.07 9.00
C THR A 233 17.58 -5.13 8.83
N HIS A 234 17.45 -6.03 9.80
CA HIS A 234 16.28 -6.88 9.99
C HIS A 234 15.15 -6.03 10.56
N TYR A 235 14.06 -5.96 9.79
CA TYR A 235 12.93 -5.11 10.08
C TYR A 235 11.63 -5.94 10.15
N ILE A 236 10.82 -5.68 11.18
CA ILE A 236 9.42 -6.13 11.26
C ILE A 236 8.57 -4.93 11.69
N ALA A 237 7.62 -4.55 10.86
CA ALA A 237 6.69 -3.46 11.15
C ALA A 237 5.83 -3.74 12.39
N PRO A 238 5.33 -2.70 13.09
CA PRO A 238 4.38 -2.85 14.18
C PRO A 238 3.15 -3.66 13.75
N GLN A 239 2.78 -4.66 14.54
CA GLN A 239 1.61 -5.50 14.26
C GLN A 239 0.37 -5.09 15.06
N TYR A 240 0.57 -4.27 16.09
CA TYR A 240 -0.46 -3.87 17.02
C TYR A 240 -0.26 -2.41 17.42
N VAL A 241 -1.38 -1.74 17.70
CA VAL A 241 -1.38 -0.34 18.16
C VAL A 241 -0.51 -0.20 19.41
N GLY A 242 0.37 0.80 19.40
CA GLY A 242 1.26 1.13 20.52
C GLY A 242 2.50 0.24 20.65
N MET A 243 2.79 -0.61 19.65
CA MET A 243 4.06 -1.32 19.55
C MET A 243 5.03 -0.59 18.62
N ASP A 244 6.31 -0.65 18.97
CA ASP A 244 7.39 -0.20 18.08
C ASP A 244 7.74 -1.30 17.07
N ALA A 245 8.37 -0.88 15.97
CA ALA A 245 8.94 -1.80 15.00
C ALA A 245 10.14 -2.57 15.59
N LEU A 246 10.36 -3.80 15.13
CA LEU A 246 11.65 -4.45 15.34
C LEU A 246 12.64 -3.87 14.33
N VAL A 247 13.74 -3.34 14.85
CA VAL A 247 14.86 -2.83 14.05
C VAL A 247 16.16 -3.39 14.61
N GLU A 248 16.72 -4.40 13.96
CA GLU A 248 17.98 -5.04 14.38
C GLU A 248 19.01 -4.97 13.25
N ARG A 249 20.20 -4.42 13.52
CA ARG A 249 21.31 -4.42 12.54
C ARG A 249 22.17 -5.65 12.73
N ILE A 250 22.36 -6.41 11.66
CA ILE A 250 23.11 -7.66 11.64
C ILE A 250 24.19 -7.56 10.56
N ARG A 251 25.44 -7.95 10.86
CA ARG A 251 26.47 -8.04 9.81
C ARG A 251 26.11 -9.15 8.84
N ILE A 252 26.39 -8.94 7.56
CA ILE A 252 26.08 -9.91 6.51
C ILE A 252 26.77 -11.26 6.78
N GLY A 253 28.02 -11.25 7.25
CA GLY A 253 28.76 -12.45 7.62
C GLY A 253 28.14 -13.24 8.78
N ASP A 254 27.33 -12.58 9.62
CA ASP A 254 26.69 -13.18 10.80
C ASP A 254 25.24 -13.64 10.51
N LEU A 255 24.68 -13.34 9.34
CA LEU A 255 23.29 -13.68 8.98
C LEU A 255 23.03 -15.19 9.08
N ALA A 256 23.95 -16.00 8.56
CA ALA A 256 23.80 -17.46 8.49
C ALA A 256 24.07 -18.19 9.82
N THR A 257 24.38 -17.47 10.91
CA THR A 257 24.50 -18.10 12.23
C THR A 257 23.14 -18.62 12.71
N ASP A 258 23.12 -19.74 13.42
CA ASP A 258 21.88 -20.34 13.93
C ASP A 258 21.04 -19.35 14.76
N ALA A 259 21.72 -18.52 15.57
CA ALA A 259 21.08 -17.52 16.41
C ALA A 259 20.36 -16.43 15.61
N ASN A 260 20.96 -15.92 14.53
CA ASN A 260 20.32 -14.90 13.70
C ASN A 260 19.28 -15.49 12.76
N ARG A 261 19.57 -16.66 12.17
CA ARG A 261 18.62 -17.41 11.33
C ARG A 261 17.31 -17.69 12.07
N ALA A 262 17.37 -18.07 13.35
CA ALA A 262 16.18 -18.36 14.16
C ALA A 262 15.26 -17.14 14.38
N LYS A 263 15.77 -15.90 14.23
CA LYS A 263 14.98 -14.67 14.36
C LYS A 263 14.24 -14.30 13.07
N ILE A 264 14.71 -14.81 11.93
CA ILE A 264 14.14 -14.45 10.63
C ILE A 264 12.88 -15.27 10.38
N SER A 265 11.76 -14.57 10.22
CA SER A 265 10.42 -15.13 10.02
C SER A 265 9.79 -14.63 8.72
N SER A 266 8.62 -15.17 8.35
CA SER A 266 7.85 -14.72 7.18
C SER A 266 7.44 -13.24 7.21
N LEU A 267 7.51 -12.60 8.38
CA LEU A 267 7.23 -11.18 8.59
C LEU A 267 8.46 -10.30 8.38
N SER A 268 9.64 -10.91 8.27
CA SER A 268 10.91 -10.20 8.19
C SER A 268 11.11 -9.58 6.81
N THR A 269 11.56 -8.33 6.84
CA THR A 269 12.02 -7.58 5.67
C THR A 269 13.46 -7.15 5.94
N PHE A 270 14.31 -7.21 4.93
CA PHE A 270 15.67 -6.69 5.04
C PHE A 270 15.77 -5.34 4.35
N TYR A 271 16.39 -4.39 5.02
CA TYR A 271 16.79 -3.10 4.47
C TYR A 271 18.31 -3.00 4.50
N ILE A 272 18.89 -2.53 3.40
CA ILE A 272 20.33 -2.33 3.27
C ILE A 272 20.56 -0.89 2.82
N GLU A 273 21.31 -0.14 3.62
CA GLU A 273 21.72 1.22 3.28
C GLU A 273 22.70 1.19 2.09
N PRO A 274 22.77 2.28 1.30
CA PRO A 274 23.80 2.48 0.30
C PRO A 274 25.18 2.29 0.92
N ARG A 275 26.01 1.47 0.28
CA ARG A 275 27.41 1.27 0.65
C ARG A 275 28.31 2.27 -0.06
N ASP A 276 28.01 2.51 -1.32
CA ASP A 276 28.86 3.26 -2.23
C ASP A 276 28.19 4.59 -2.61
N ASP A 277 28.98 5.66 -2.74
CA ASP A 277 28.52 6.94 -3.27
C ASP A 277 28.64 6.96 -4.81
N VAL A 278 27.81 7.77 -5.47
CA VAL A 278 27.91 8.06 -6.91
C VAL A 278 28.34 9.51 -7.11
N GLU A 279 29.34 9.69 -7.96
CA GLU A 279 29.78 11.02 -8.39
C GLU A 279 28.78 11.65 -9.35
N THR A 280 28.65 12.97 -9.26
CA THR A 280 27.84 13.73 -10.22
C THR A 280 28.50 13.69 -11.59
N ASP A 281 27.75 13.31 -12.62
CA ASP A 281 28.19 13.43 -14.01
C ASP A 281 28.32 14.92 -14.39
N ALA A 282 29.56 15.34 -14.66
CA ALA A 282 29.88 16.74 -14.92
C ALA A 282 29.29 17.25 -16.24
N GLU A 283 29.28 16.42 -17.30
CA GLU A 283 28.74 16.83 -18.60
C GLU A 283 27.23 17.02 -18.51
N ILE A 284 26.53 16.11 -17.84
CA ILE A 284 25.10 16.22 -17.58
C ILE A 284 24.80 17.39 -16.65
N SER A 285 25.61 17.62 -15.61
CA SER A 285 25.44 18.77 -14.70
C SER A 285 25.50 20.11 -15.45
N VAL A 286 26.42 20.25 -16.40
CA VAL A 286 26.52 21.44 -17.27
C VAL A 286 25.33 21.52 -18.22
N ALA A 287 24.94 20.41 -18.84
CA ALA A 287 23.79 20.36 -19.76
C ALA A 287 22.45 20.73 -19.07
N LEU A 288 22.29 20.38 -17.79
CA LEU A 288 21.14 20.74 -16.96
C LEU A 288 21.24 22.16 -16.37
N GLY A 289 22.36 22.86 -16.55
CA GLY A 289 22.60 24.20 -16.01
C GLY A 289 22.82 24.23 -14.48
N CYS A 290 23.13 23.08 -13.87
CA CYS A 290 23.42 22.97 -12.44
C CYS A 290 24.81 23.53 -12.10
N THR A 291 25.77 23.40 -13.02
CA THR A 291 27.14 23.94 -12.91
C THR A 291 27.58 24.62 -14.20
N LYS A 292 28.65 25.43 -14.15
CA LYS A 292 29.23 26.06 -15.35
C LYS A 292 30.32 25.17 -15.94
N ALA A 293 30.53 25.28 -17.26
CA ALA A 293 31.65 24.62 -17.93
C ALA A 293 32.98 25.04 -17.29
N GLY A 294 33.76 24.08 -16.79
CA GLY A 294 35.02 24.30 -16.08
C GLY A 294 34.91 24.29 -14.55
N ASP A 295 33.71 24.19 -13.96
CA ASP A 295 33.56 23.90 -12.53
C ASP A 295 34.03 22.46 -12.25
N THR A 296 35.08 22.30 -11.46
CA THR A 296 35.68 20.98 -11.14
C THR A 296 35.07 20.29 -9.92
N THR A 297 34.03 20.86 -9.31
CA THR A 297 33.45 20.28 -8.08
C THR A 297 32.41 19.22 -8.43
N SER A 298 32.86 17.99 -8.67
CA SER A 298 32.00 16.82 -8.46
C SER A 298 31.70 16.75 -6.97
N ARG A 299 30.45 17.01 -6.58
CA ARG A 299 29.98 16.69 -5.23
C ARG A 299 29.29 15.33 -5.34
N PRO A 300 29.69 14.32 -4.55
CA PRO A 300 28.89 13.11 -4.46
C PRO A 300 27.49 13.50 -3.99
N PHE A 301 26.49 12.79 -4.49
CA PHE A 301 25.14 12.94 -3.99
C PHE A 301 25.12 12.50 -2.52
N ARG A 302 25.09 13.44 -1.58
CA ARG A 302 25.17 13.12 -0.15
C ARG A 302 23.78 12.85 0.39
N ILE A 303 23.63 11.74 1.10
CA ILE A 303 22.57 11.59 2.10
C ILE A 303 22.80 12.71 3.13
N TYR A 304 21.83 13.61 3.25
CA TYR A 304 21.92 14.76 4.16
C TYR A 304 21.93 14.28 5.61
N ASP A 305 22.93 14.69 6.40
CA ASP A 305 22.87 14.56 7.85
C ASP A 305 21.97 15.67 8.41
N TYR A 306 20.67 15.39 8.50
CA TYR A 306 19.66 16.33 9.00
C TYR A 306 19.85 16.72 10.47
N ARG A 307 20.79 16.10 11.21
CA ARG A 307 21.04 16.43 12.62
C ARG A 307 21.90 17.68 12.79
N ARG A 308 22.45 18.23 11.72
CA ARG A 308 23.40 19.35 11.76
C ARG A 308 23.06 20.40 10.72
N ASP A 309 22.72 21.59 11.19
CA ASP A 309 22.65 22.76 10.31
C ASP A 309 24.05 23.21 9.91
N GLY A 310 24.29 23.37 8.62
CA GLY A 310 25.49 24.05 8.12
C GLY A 310 25.40 25.58 8.27
N PRO A 311 26.45 26.32 7.86
CA PRO A 311 26.44 27.78 7.95
C PRO A 311 25.31 28.45 7.17
N ARG A 312 24.90 27.88 6.03
CA ARG A 312 23.83 28.41 5.18
C ARG A 312 22.47 28.20 5.83
N GLU A 313 22.21 27.00 6.33
CA GLU A 313 21.00 26.61 7.03
C GLU A 313 20.81 27.50 8.27
N ARG A 314 21.84 27.67 9.09
CA ARG A 314 21.80 28.58 10.25
C ARG A 314 21.54 30.05 9.87
N ALA A 315 22.06 30.50 8.74
CA ALA A 315 21.79 31.85 8.25
C ALA A 315 20.32 31.99 7.81
N THR A 316 19.79 31.00 7.09
CA THR A 316 18.37 30.93 6.71
C THR A 316 17.45 30.96 7.93
N ILE A 317 17.76 30.17 8.96
CA ILE A 317 16.98 30.14 10.21
C ILE A 317 16.97 31.53 10.87
N ARG A 318 18.12 32.21 10.95
CA ARG A 318 18.18 33.59 11.51
C ARG A 318 17.35 34.57 10.68
N ASN A 319 17.35 34.44 9.36
CA ASN A 319 16.62 35.33 8.47
C ASN A 319 15.09 35.19 8.58
N LEU A 320 14.57 34.14 9.24
CA LEU A 320 13.13 34.04 9.56
C LEU A 320 12.62 35.23 10.38
N ALA A 321 13.47 35.94 11.13
CA ALA A 321 13.11 37.17 11.83
C ALA A 321 12.58 38.27 10.89
N GLN A 322 12.91 38.20 9.60
CA GLN A 322 12.49 39.15 8.56
C GLN A 322 11.32 38.62 7.73
N PHE A 323 10.74 37.46 8.08
CA PHE A 323 9.66 36.85 7.32
C PHE A 323 8.49 37.81 7.13
N ARG A 324 8.01 37.90 5.88
CA ARG A 324 6.78 38.56 5.46
C ARG A 324 6.08 37.60 4.50
N ALA A 325 4.76 37.47 4.64
CA ALA A 325 3.97 36.68 3.71
C ALA A 325 4.14 37.23 2.28
N PRO A 326 4.36 36.39 1.26
CA PRO A 326 4.43 36.83 -0.12
C PRO A 326 3.14 37.55 -0.55
N ALA A 327 3.23 38.56 -1.42
CA ALA A 327 2.07 39.35 -1.86
C ALA A 327 0.94 38.51 -2.51
N GLY A 328 1.29 37.37 -3.12
CA GLY A 328 0.35 36.43 -3.71
C GLY A 328 -0.17 35.36 -2.76
N TYR A 329 0.25 35.33 -1.50
CA TYR A 329 -0.27 34.35 -0.54
C TYR A 329 -1.73 34.65 -0.22
N ARG A 330 -2.57 33.61 -0.25
CA ARG A 330 -3.99 33.67 0.12
C ARG A 330 -4.28 32.49 1.04
N LEU A 331 -5.02 32.75 2.11
CA LEU A 331 -5.54 31.70 2.97
C LEU A 331 -6.89 31.28 2.41
N THR A 332 -7.04 30.00 2.07
CA THR A 332 -8.30 29.46 1.57
C THR A 332 -9.42 29.65 2.60
N GLY A 333 -10.48 30.36 2.20
CA GLY A 333 -11.70 30.51 2.98
C GLY A 333 -12.66 29.33 2.83
N TYR A 334 -13.70 29.30 3.65
CA TYR A 334 -14.82 28.38 3.43
C TYR A 334 -15.52 28.70 2.11
N SER A 335 -15.86 27.66 1.36
CA SER A 335 -16.76 27.77 0.22
C SER A 335 -17.68 26.54 0.14
N PRO A 336 -18.89 26.68 -0.42
CA PRO A 336 -19.80 25.54 -0.62
C PRO A 336 -19.22 24.43 -1.51
N GLU A 337 -18.33 24.77 -2.45
CA GLU A 337 -17.61 23.81 -3.29
C GLU A 337 -16.61 22.98 -2.48
N TYR A 338 -15.85 23.63 -1.57
CA TYR A 338 -14.99 22.90 -0.64
C TYR A 338 -15.81 22.00 0.30
N GLN A 339 -16.96 22.47 0.78
CA GLN A 339 -17.85 21.65 1.59
C GLN A 339 -18.38 20.44 0.82
N PHE A 340 -18.79 20.62 -0.45
CA PHE A 340 -19.19 19.51 -1.31
C PHE A 340 -18.07 18.47 -1.47
N MET A 341 -16.83 18.90 -1.68
CA MET A 341 -15.68 17.99 -1.77
C MET A 341 -15.42 17.26 -0.44
N LEU A 342 -15.61 17.92 0.69
CA LEU A 342 -15.52 17.30 2.02
C LEU A 342 -16.61 16.25 2.23
N ASP A 343 -17.84 16.54 1.83
CA ASP A 343 -18.96 15.60 1.93
C ASP A 343 -18.71 14.38 1.03
N LEU A 344 -18.28 14.63 -0.21
CA LEU A 344 -17.87 13.58 -1.15
C LEU A 344 -16.75 12.70 -0.58
N SER A 345 -15.79 13.27 0.16
CA SER A 345 -14.70 12.50 0.76
C SER A 345 -15.12 11.56 1.91
N ARG A 346 -16.33 11.73 2.45
CA ARG A 346 -16.81 11.04 3.66
C ARG A 346 -17.96 10.07 3.41
N ASP A 347 -18.60 10.15 2.24
CA ASP A 347 -19.79 9.36 1.91
C ASP A 347 -19.53 8.47 0.69
N ALA A 348 -19.37 7.17 0.91
CA ALA A 348 -19.11 6.19 -0.15
C ALA A 348 -20.27 6.08 -1.16
N ALA A 349 -21.52 6.28 -0.72
CA ALA A 349 -22.68 6.24 -1.61
C ALA A 349 -22.68 7.47 -2.53
N LEU A 350 -22.43 8.66 -1.97
CA LEU A 350 -22.28 9.90 -2.74
C LEU A 350 -21.14 9.80 -3.75
N GLN A 351 -20.00 9.21 -3.38
CA GLN A 351 -18.90 8.96 -4.32
C GLN A 351 -19.33 8.04 -5.47
N ALA A 352 -20.06 6.97 -5.18
CA ALA A 352 -20.53 6.04 -6.20
C ALA A 352 -21.53 6.73 -7.16
N GLU A 353 -22.44 7.56 -6.64
CA GLU A 353 -23.34 8.37 -7.45
C GLU A 353 -22.59 9.37 -8.32
N TYR A 354 -21.66 10.13 -7.73
CA TYR A 354 -20.87 11.14 -8.44
C TYR A 354 -20.03 10.52 -9.55
N ARG A 355 -19.49 9.31 -9.35
CA ARG A 355 -18.77 8.58 -10.40
C ARG A 355 -19.66 8.16 -11.58
N ARG A 356 -20.92 7.82 -11.31
CA ARG A 356 -21.87 7.36 -12.33
C ARG A 356 -22.46 8.53 -13.12
N ASP A 357 -22.83 9.60 -12.43
CA ASP A 357 -23.43 10.78 -13.03
C ASP A 357 -23.03 12.04 -12.24
N PRO A 358 -21.81 12.56 -12.49
CA PRO A 358 -21.31 13.73 -11.78
C PRO A 358 -22.21 14.95 -12.00
N ALA A 359 -22.77 15.10 -13.21
CA ALA A 359 -23.62 16.23 -13.56
C ALA A 359 -24.89 16.29 -12.70
N THR A 360 -25.60 15.16 -12.58
CA THR A 360 -26.80 15.11 -11.73
C THR A 360 -26.47 15.35 -10.26
N VAL A 361 -25.38 14.78 -9.74
CA VAL A 361 -25.00 14.96 -8.33
C VAL A 361 -24.67 16.41 -8.02
N VAL A 362 -23.85 17.06 -8.86
CA VAL A 362 -23.49 18.47 -8.70
C VAL A 362 -24.71 19.38 -8.86
N GLN A 363 -25.63 19.04 -9.77
CA GLN A 363 -26.86 19.82 -9.97
C GLN A 363 -27.76 19.87 -8.71
N ARG A 364 -27.76 18.82 -7.87
CA ARG A 364 -28.52 18.80 -6.60
C ARG A 364 -28.06 19.86 -5.60
N VAL A 365 -26.80 20.25 -5.68
CA VAL A 365 -26.17 21.24 -4.80
C VAL A 365 -25.80 22.54 -5.54
N ALA A 366 -26.12 22.67 -6.83
CA ALA A 366 -25.71 23.81 -7.65
C ALA A 366 -26.15 25.18 -7.09
N VAL A 367 -27.29 25.23 -6.39
CA VAL A 367 -27.80 26.47 -5.77
C VAL A 367 -26.86 26.99 -4.69
N SER A 368 -26.14 26.12 -3.97
CA SER A 368 -25.20 26.55 -2.93
C SER A 368 -23.91 27.13 -3.51
N PHE A 369 -23.51 26.78 -4.73
CA PHE A 369 -22.27 27.26 -5.35
C PHE A 369 -22.36 28.68 -5.92
N GLN A 370 -23.56 29.15 -6.26
CA GLN A 370 -23.82 30.51 -6.78
C GLN A 370 -22.94 30.91 -8.00
N ASN A 371 -22.37 29.94 -8.74
CA ASN A 371 -21.50 30.16 -9.89
C ASN A 371 -21.65 29.01 -10.91
N GLU A 372 -22.23 29.30 -12.09
CA GLU A 372 -22.48 28.29 -13.13
C GLU A 372 -21.21 27.69 -13.73
N ARG A 373 -20.12 28.44 -13.80
CA ARG A 373 -18.84 27.94 -14.31
C ARG A 373 -18.32 26.84 -13.38
N LYS A 374 -18.39 27.07 -12.07
CA LYS A 374 -17.98 26.08 -11.07
C LYS A 374 -18.87 24.84 -11.07
N VAL A 375 -20.19 24.99 -11.24
CA VAL A 375 -21.11 23.85 -11.44
C VAL A 375 -20.65 22.99 -12.63
N LYS A 376 -20.40 23.61 -13.79
CA LYS A 376 -19.94 22.90 -14.99
C LYS A 376 -18.60 22.20 -14.77
N LEU A 377 -17.67 22.86 -14.09
CA LEU A 377 -16.34 22.31 -13.80
C LEU A 377 -16.39 21.15 -12.79
N LEU A 378 -17.18 21.26 -11.73
CA LEU A 378 -17.39 20.18 -10.75
C LEU A 378 -18.12 18.98 -11.36
N ALA A 379 -18.92 19.17 -12.40
CA ALA A 379 -19.55 18.08 -13.15
C ALA A 379 -18.56 17.31 -14.06
N ILE A 380 -17.32 17.78 -14.20
CA ILE A 380 -16.28 17.10 -14.97
C ILE A 380 -15.33 16.42 -13.96
N PRO A 381 -15.36 15.08 -13.82
CA PRO A 381 -14.54 14.35 -12.86
C PRO A 381 -13.08 14.24 -13.35
N HIS A 382 -12.43 15.39 -13.50
CA HIS A 382 -11.06 15.55 -13.98
C HIS A 382 -10.30 16.48 -13.03
N PRO A 383 -9.07 16.12 -12.58
CA PRO A 383 -8.33 16.88 -11.56
C PRO A 383 -8.24 18.39 -11.87
N LYS A 384 -7.84 18.75 -13.10
CA LYS A 384 -7.75 20.17 -13.50
C LYS A 384 -9.08 20.91 -13.52
N ALA A 385 -10.19 20.22 -13.78
CA ALA A 385 -11.51 20.85 -13.78
C ALA A 385 -11.95 21.12 -12.34
N ILE A 386 -11.74 20.16 -11.45
CA ILE A 386 -11.97 20.32 -10.01
C ILE A 386 -11.07 21.44 -9.46
N ASP A 387 -9.77 21.43 -9.74
CA ASP A 387 -8.85 22.48 -9.29
C ASP A 387 -9.29 23.87 -9.77
N ALA A 388 -9.74 23.99 -11.02
CA ALA A 388 -10.25 25.24 -11.57
C ALA A 388 -11.61 25.67 -10.98
N ALA A 389 -12.44 24.71 -10.53
CA ALA A 389 -13.67 25.01 -9.81
C ALA A 389 -13.39 25.51 -8.38
N LEU A 390 -12.34 24.98 -7.75
CA LEU A 390 -11.95 25.29 -6.38
C LEU A 390 -11.05 26.53 -6.28
N SER A 391 -10.32 26.88 -7.34
CA SER A 391 -9.50 28.09 -7.35
C SER A 391 -10.37 29.33 -7.14
N GLU A 392 -9.94 30.21 -6.23
CA GLU A 392 -10.47 31.57 -6.15
C GLU A 392 -10.21 32.25 -7.50
N GLU A 393 -11.27 32.78 -8.14
CA GLU A 393 -11.03 33.63 -9.31
C GLU A 393 -10.18 34.81 -8.85
N PRO A 394 -9.15 35.22 -9.61
CA PRO A 394 -8.48 36.46 -9.29
C PRO A 394 -9.57 37.53 -9.30
N GLU A 395 -9.81 38.16 -8.13
CA GLU A 395 -10.56 39.41 -8.08
C GLU A 395 -10.01 40.25 -9.23
N ALA A 396 -10.91 40.69 -10.13
CA ALA A 396 -10.54 41.64 -11.15
C ALA A 396 -9.76 42.73 -10.43
N LEU A 397 -8.46 42.84 -10.73
CA LEU A 397 -7.63 43.93 -10.24
C LEU A 397 -8.43 45.19 -10.52
N ASP A 398 -8.96 45.81 -9.45
CA ASP A 398 -9.79 47.00 -9.56
C ASP A 398 -9.13 47.98 -10.53
N ALA A 399 -9.90 48.38 -11.54
CA ALA A 399 -9.51 49.27 -12.62
C ALA A 399 -9.17 50.69 -12.13
#